data_AF-A0A167XQH6-F1
#
_entry.id   AF-A0A167XQH6-F1
#
_cell.length_a   1.000
_cell.length_b   1.000
_cell.length_c   1.000
_cell.angle_alpha   90.00
_cell.angle_beta   90.00
_cell.angle_gamma   90.00
#
_symmetry.space_group_name_H-M   'P 1'
#
loop_
_entity.id
_entity.type
_entity.pdbx_description
1 polymer ?
#
loop_
_entity_poly.entity_id
_entity_poly.type
_entity_poly.pdbx_seq_one_letter_code
_entity_poly.pdbx_strand_id
1 'polypeptide(L)'
;MVLTCSQGRYGPKDYAILQSKPAMTETAGNENDLVNELALLGLGQWFLNSFYQCAEDFPEVKKLLPSMKWNNEDVFVGTVDTTATPISARPPAGETDNCTLLFPHFLATPLLSSGSQYREVKFSGNEDVGNNMDPVGEAVDAYAHHIVADSFGNILFTDLQGIIGPDTSVVLFDPQAHSILKSGYWDKGRGMIKAFLRQH
;
A
#
# COMPACT_ATOMS: atom_id res chain seq x y z
N MET A 1 8.98 0.14 2.06
CA MET A 1 9.44 1.50 2.40
C MET A 1 8.97 1.82 3.81
N VAL A 2 9.62 2.75 4.52
CA VAL A 2 9.03 3.24 5.77
C VAL A 2 8.79 4.73 5.61
N LEU A 3 7.52 5.11 5.63
CA LEU A 3 7.09 6.49 5.40
C LEU A 3 6.95 7.25 6.72
N THR A 4 7.23 8.54 6.70
CA THR A 4 6.72 9.49 7.70
C THR A 4 5.34 9.96 7.24
N CYS A 5 4.36 9.92 8.13
CA CYS A 5 2.98 10.31 7.85
C CYS A 5 2.62 11.58 8.62
N SER A 6 2.06 12.56 7.92
CA SER A 6 1.44 13.75 8.51
C SER A 6 0.06 13.98 7.91
N GLN A 7 -0.82 14.70 8.62
CA GLN A 7 -2.15 15.00 8.12
C GLN A 7 -2.14 16.31 7.32
N GLY A 8 -2.70 16.28 6.12
CA GLY A 8 -2.92 17.44 5.26
C GLY A 8 -4.38 17.59 4.86
N ARG A 9 -4.72 18.73 4.23
CA ARG A 9 -6.05 19.00 3.67
C ARG A 9 -5.93 19.61 2.29
N TYR A 10 -6.68 19.08 1.34
CA TYR A 10 -6.77 19.63 -0.01
C TYR A 10 -8.25 19.71 -0.44
N GLY A 11 -8.72 20.94 -0.65
CA GLY A 11 -10.14 21.22 -0.83
C GLY A 11 -10.96 20.76 0.40
N PRO A 12 -12.05 20.01 0.22
CA PRO A 12 -12.87 19.51 1.33
C PRO A 12 -12.37 18.18 1.94
N LYS A 13 -11.28 17.60 1.43
CA LYS A 13 -10.81 16.26 1.80
C LYS A 13 -9.54 16.32 2.65
N ASP A 14 -9.47 15.45 3.65
CA ASP A 14 -8.27 15.23 4.46
C ASP A 14 -7.41 14.11 3.84
N TYR A 15 -6.09 14.27 3.92
CA TYR A 15 -5.11 13.37 3.33
C TYR A 15 -4.05 12.97 4.37
N ALA A 16 -3.55 11.75 4.25
CA ALA A 16 -2.26 11.37 4.78
C ALA A 16 -1.17 11.78 3.78
N ILE A 17 -0.19 12.52 4.25
CA ILE A 17 0.96 13.00 3.48
C ILE A 17 2.16 12.13 3.86
N LEU A 18 2.70 11.44 2.85
CA LEU A 18 3.71 10.41 3.00
C LEU A 18 5.02 10.85 2.35
N GLN A 19 6.13 10.63 3.04
CA GLN A 19 7.49 10.81 2.53
C GLN A 19 8.39 9.68 3.04
N SER A 20 9.42 9.34 2.29
CA SER A 20 10.42 8.36 2.72
C SER A 20 11.09 8.80 4.02
N LYS A 21 11.42 7.85 4.90
CA LYS A 21 12.23 8.16 6.09
C LYS A 21 13.61 8.71 5.69
N PRO A 22 14.07 9.81 6.31
CA PRO A 22 15.31 10.50 5.92
C PRO A 22 16.57 9.63 6.07
N ALA A 23 16.57 8.65 6.98
CA ALA A 23 17.69 7.72 7.16
C ALA A 23 17.94 6.82 5.94
N MET A 24 16.96 6.68 5.05
CA MET A 24 16.93 5.62 4.04
C MET A 24 17.09 6.13 2.60
N THR A 25 16.95 7.44 2.34
CA THR A 25 16.91 7.94 0.96
C THR A 25 17.36 9.40 0.82
N GLU A 26 17.85 9.73 -0.38
CA GLU A 26 18.10 11.10 -0.84
C GLU A 26 16.89 11.64 -1.61
N THR A 27 16.85 12.94 -1.94
CA THR A 27 15.68 13.58 -2.57
C THR A 27 15.17 12.88 -3.83
N ALA A 28 16.08 12.48 -4.73
CA ALA A 28 15.72 11.76 -5.95
C ALA A 28 15.22 10.33 -5.68
N GLY A 29 15.71 9.70 -4.60
CA GLY A 29 15.23 8.41 -4.15
C GLY A 29 13.80 8.50 -3.60
N ASN A 30 13.51 9.53 -2.80
CA ASN A 30 12.16 9.78 -2.28
C ASN A 30 11.13 9.91 -3.41
N GLU A 31 11.40 10.71 -4.44
CA GLU A 31 10.46 10.87 -5.56
C GLU A 31 10.17 9.54 -6.27
N ASN A 32 11.22 8.79 -6.61
CA ASN A 32 11.06 7.49 -7.26
C ASN A 32 10.28 6.50 -6.37
N ASP A 33 10.55 6.47 -5.07
CA ASP A 33 9.85 5.61 -4.14
C ASP A 33 8.36 5.93 -4.07
N LEU A 34 7.99 7.22 -4.03
CA LEU A 34 6.59 7.68 -4.02
C LEU A 34 5.86 7.37 -5.34
N VAL A 35 6.53 7.53 -6.48
CA VAL A 35 5.97 7.18 -7.80
C VAL A 35 5.77 5.66 -7.90
N ASN A 36 6.71 4.86 -7.41
CA ASN A 36 6.57 3.40 -7.36
C ASN A 36 5.41 2.98 -6.46
N GLU A 37 5.24 3.64 -5.31
CA GLU A 37 4.10 3.36 -4.42
C GLU A 37 2.75 3.71 -5.08
N LEU A 38 2.65 4.86 -5.74
CA LEU A 38 1.46 5.21 -6.53
C LEU A 38 1.17 4.18 -7.62
N ALA A 39 2.20 3.72 -8.33
CA ALA A 39 2.07 2.69 -9.36
C ALA A 39 1.59 1.35 -8.77
N LEU A 40 2.11 0.96 -7.61
CA LEU A 40 1.68 -0.26 -6.92
C LEU A 40 0.25 -0.16 -6.39
N LEU A 41 -0.19 1.00 -5.90
CA LEU A 41 -1.59 1.22 -5.51
C LEU A 41 -2.53 1.05 -6.70
N GLY A 42 -2.18 1.63 -7.85
CA GLY A 42 -2.93 1.48 -9.09
C GLY A 42 -2.97 0.04 -9.59
N LEU A 43 -1.81 -0.64 -9.58
CA LEU A 43 -1.70 -2.03 -10.00
C LEU A 43 -2.46 -2.98 -9.07
N GLY A 44 -2.42 -2.74 -7.76
CA GLY A 44 -3.23 -3.47 -6.77
C GLY A 44 -4.71 -3.38 -7.11
N GLN A 45 -5.23 -2.17 -7.35
CA GLN A 45 -6.64 -2.00 -7.74
C GLN A 45 -6.96 -2.68 -9.06
N TRP A 46 -6.06 -2.68 -10.03
CA TRP A 46 -6.24 -3.39 -11.30
C TRP A 46 -6.43 -4.90 -11.08
N PHE A 47 -5.54 -5.54 -10.30
CA PHE A 47 -5.67 -6.95 -9.97
C PHE A 47 -6.92 -7.25 -9.14
N LEU A 48 -7.32 -6.32 -8.27
CA LEU A 48 -8.52 -6.50 -7.45
C LEU A 48 -9.79 -6.46 -8.31
N ASN A 49 -9.82 -5.60 -9.33
CA ASN A 49 -10.90 -5.59 -10.31
C ASN A 49 -10.94 -6.92 -11.09
N SER A 50 -9.77 -7.42 -11.52
CA SER A 50 -9.63 -8.75 -12.17
C SER A 50 -10.13 -9.87 -11.25
N PHE A 51 -9.80 -9.83 -9.96
CA PHE A 51 -10.24 -10.82 -8.96
C PHE A 51 -11.77 -10.87 -8.84
N TYR A 52 -12.42 -9.71 -8.70
CA TYR A 52 -13.89 -9.67 -8.67
C TYR A 52 -14.52 -10.03 -10.00
N GLN A 53 -13.89 -9.67 -11.12
CA GLN A 53 -14.36 -10.08 -12.44
C GLN A 53 -14.37 -11.61 -12.59
N CYS A 54 -13.32 -12.31 -12.13
CA CYS A 54 -13.29 -13.76 -12.09
C CYS A 54 -14.35 -14.34 -11.15
N ALA A 55 -14.65 -13.69 -10.02
CA ALA A 55 -15.69 -14.13 -9.09
C ALA A 55 -17.11 -14.05 -9.66
N GLU A 56 -17.36 -13.24 -10.70
CA GLU A 56 -18.66 -13.19 -11.39
C GLU A 56 -19.09 -14.56 -11.95
N ASP A 57 -18.13 -15.37 -12.38
CA ASP A 57 -18.38 -16.72 -12.90
C ASP A 57 -18.76 -17.71 -11.78
N PHE A 58 -18.59 -17.32 -10.51
CA PHE A 58 -18.89 -18.12 -9.32
C PHE A 58 -19.81 -17.35 -8.34
N PRO A 59 -21.11 -17.19 -8.66
CA PRO A 59 -22.00 -16.33 -7.87
C PRO A 59 -22.09 -16.69 -6.38
N GLU A 60 -21.98 -17.97 -6.04
CA GLU A 60 -21.99 -18.41 -4.64
C GLU A 60 -20.71 -18.02 -3.90
N VAL A 61 -19.57 -17.95 -4.57
CA VAL A 61 -18.32 -17.45 -4.00
C VAL A 61 -18.37 -15.93 -3.89
N LYS A 62 -18.83 -15.23 -4.93
CA LYS A 62 -18.92 -13.77 -4.96
C LYS A 62 -19.72 -13.20 -3.78
N LYS A 63 -20.82 -13.85 -3.39
CA LYS A 63 -21.65 -13.45 -2.24
C LYS A 63 -20.90 -13.50 -0.90
N LEU A 64 -19.84 -14.29 -0.81
CA LEU A 64 -19.03 -14.47 0.40
C LEU A 64 -17.86 -13.48 0.47
N LEU A 65 -17.47 -12.88 -0.65
CA LEU A 65 -16.36 -11.94 -0.68
C LEU A 65 -16.77 -10.63 0.01
N PRO A 66 -15.92 -10.09 0.91
CA PRO A 66 -16.11 -8.74 1.42
C PRO A 66 -16.00 -7.74 0.27
N SER A 67 -16.47 -6.51 0.45
CA SER A 67 -16.17 -5.41 -0.48
C SER A 67 -14.76 -4.90 -0.20
N MET A 68 -13.85 -5.03 -1.17
CA MET A 68 -12.46 -4.62 -1.03
C MET A 68 -12.12 -3.54 -2.05
N LYS A 69 -11.28 -2.58 -1.65
CA LYS A 69 -10.64 -1.63 -2.55
C LYS A 69 -9.25 -1.25 -2.05
N TRP A 70 -8.41 -0.72 -2.93
CA TRP A 70 -7.19 -0.01 -2.54
C TRP A 70 -7.49 1.46 -2.26
N ASN A 71 -6.72 2.08 -1.37
CA ASN A 71 -6.73 3.52 -1.15
C ASN A 71 -6.02 4.25 -2.30
N ASN A 72 -6.49 4.06 -3.54
CA ASN A 72 -5.87 4.58 -4.77
C ASN A 72 -6.69 5.69 -5.44
N GLU A 73 -7.97 5.85 -5.09
CA GLU A 73 -8.81 6.95 -5.55
C GLU A 73 -8.30 8.28 -4.98
N ASP A 74 -8.22 9.32 -5.80
CA ASP A 74 -7.71 10.65 -5.42
C ASP A 74 -6.27 10.67 -4.84
N VAL A 75 -5.48 9.61 -5.04
CA VAL A 75 -4.06 9.63 -4.65
C VAL A 75 -3.24 10.39 -5.69
N PHE A 76 -2.29 11.21 -5.22
CA PHE A 76 -1.37 11.91 -6.11
C PHE A 76 0.00 12.13 -5.48
N VAL A 77 1.03 12.20 -6.33
CA VAL A 77 2.34 12.74 -5.95
C VAL A 77 2.30 14.25 -6.13
N GLY A 78 2.62 14.99 -5.07
CA GLY A 78 2.70 16.43 -5.05
C GLY A 78 4.13 16.94 -4.90
N THR A 79 4.35 18.18 -5.33
CA THR A 79 5.62 18.90 -5.13
C THR A 79 5.34 20.21 -4.40
N VAL A 80 6.07 20.48 -3.33
CA VAL A 80 6.02 21.75 -2.60
C VAL A 80 6.73 22.82 -3.43
N ASP A 81 6.09 23.98 -3.60
CA ASP A 81 6.77 25.17 -4.10
C ASP A 81 7.74 25.71 -3.04
N THR A 82 9.01 25.33 -3.18
CA THR A 82 10.07 25.70 -2.23
C THR A 82 10.42 27.18 -2.27
N THR A 83 9.95 27.93 -3.27
CA THR A 83 10.14 29.39 -3.32
C THR A 83 9.19 30.11 -2.37
N ALA A 84 7.98 29.58 -2.20
CA ALA A 84 6.96 30.10 -1.29
C ALA A 84 7.10 29.49 0.12
N THR A 85 7.46 28.22 0.21
CA THR A 85 7.59 27.47 1.46
C THR A 85 8.93 26.75 1.52
N PRO A 86 9.97 27.36 2.14
CA PRO A 86 11.25 26.71 2.30
C PRO A 86 11.12 25.40 3.09
N ILE A 87 11.77 24.35 2.60
CA ILE A 87 11.82 23.06 3.29
C ILE A 87 12.93 23.12 4.32
N SER A 88 12.60 22.74 5.56
CA SER A 88 13.55 22.70 6.66
C SER A 88 14.73 21.79 6.31
N ALA A 89 15.95 22.23 6.64
CA ALA A 89 17.11 21.37 6.52
C ALA A 89 16.94 20.15 7.44
N ARG A 90 17.41 19.01 6.97
CA ARG A 90 17.40 17.77 7.76
C ARG A 90 18.11 18.00 9.10
N PRO A 91 17.51 17.58 10.23
CA PRO A 91 18.16 17.72 11.53
C PRO A 91 19.44 16.86 11.61
N PRO A 92 20.48 17.33 12.34
CA PRO A 92 21.70 16.56 12.57
C PRO A 92 21.45 15.18 13.20
N ALA A 93 22.39 14.26 12.99
CA ALA A 93 22.30 12.92 13.56
C ALA A 93 22.25 12.97 15.10
N GLY A 94 21.20 12.37 15.68
CA GLY A 94 20.99 12.33 17.13
C GLY A 94 20.03 13.40 17.67
N GLU A 95 19.53 14.30 16.81
CA GLU A 95 18.51 15.28 17.18
C GLU A 95 17.09 14.78 16.86
N THR A 96 16.10 15.27 17.62
CA THR A 96 14.69 14.98 17.38
C THR A 96 14.23 15.66 16.09
N ASP A 97 13.69 14.88 15.16
CA ASP A 97 13.12 15.41 13.93
C ASP A 97 11.70 15.94 14.15
N ASN A 98 11.58 17.27 14.15
CA ASN A 98 10.30 17.98 14.26
C ASN A 98 9.82 18.53 12.91
N CYS A 99 10.48 18.18 11.79
CA CYS A 99 10.11 18.70 10.48
C CYS A 99 8.83 18.00 9.99
N THR A 100 7.86 18.78 9.52
CA THR A 100 6.64 18.22 8.90
C THR A 100 6.93 17.62 7.53
N LEU A 101 7.83 18.25 6.76
CA LEU A 101 8.28 17.78 5.46
C LEU A 101 9.80 17.90 5.37
N LEU A 102 10.44 16.86 4.86
CA LEU A 102 11.89 16.77 4.69
C LEU A 102 12.30 16.81 3.21
N PHE A 103 11.37 16.45 2.33
CA PHE A 103 11.56 16.46 0.89
C PHE A 103 10.51 17.36 0.22
N PRO A 104 10.79 17.87 -1.00
CA PRO A 104 9.80 18.63 -1.77
C PRO A 104 8.68 17.76 -2.32
N HIS A 105 8.95 16.47 -2.53
CA HIS A 105 7.99 15.52 -3.08
C HIS A 105 7.28 14.76 -1.96
N PHE A 106 5.97 14.57 -2.08
CA PHE A 106 5.16 13.79 -1.15
C PHE A 106 4.10 12.98 -1.91
N LEU A 107 3.67 11.87 -1.33
CA LEU A 107 2.48 11.14 -1.77
C LEU A 107 1.33 11.54 -0.86
N ALA A 108 0.23 12.02 -1.44
CA ALA A 108 -0.99 12.31 -0.70
C ALA A 108 -2.01 11.21 -0.99
N THR A 109 -2.38 10.46 0.05
CA THR A 109 -3.46 9.46 -0.02
C THR A 109 -4.65 9.94 0.81
N PRO A 110 -5.92 9.71 0.42
CA PRO A 110 -7.06 10.06 1.26
C PRO A 110 -6.89 9.50 2.67
N LEU A 111 -7.22 10.31 3.67
CA LEU A 111 -7.15 9.89 5.06
C LEU A 111 -8.20 8.79 5.29
N LEU A 112 -7.73 7.62 5.72
CA LEU A 112 -8.61 6.48 5.99
C LEU A 112 -9.48 6.75 7.21
N SER A 113 -10.71 6.25 7.16
CA SER A 113 -11.63 6.29 8.29
C SER A 113 -11.01 5.60 9.51
N SER A 114 -11.18 6.20 10.67
CA SER A 114 -10.70 5.69 11.94
C SER A 114 -11.76 5.82 13.04
N GLY A 115 -11.54 5.17 14.17
CA GLY A 115 -12.46 5.15 15.31
C GLY A 115 -12.78 3.74 15.78
N SER A 116 -13.62 3.61 16.80
CA SER A 116 -13.88 2.32 17.47
C SER A 116 -14.56 1.26 16.61
N GLN A 117 -15.17 1.66 15.48
CA GLN A 117 -15.81 0.76 14.52
C GLN A 117 -14.89 0.30 13.39
N TYR A 118 -13.69 0.88 13.29
CA TYR A 118 -12.71 0.57 12.27
C TYR A 118 -11.55 -0.20 12.89
N ARG A 119 -11.06 -1.21 12.19
CA ARG A 119 -9.95 -2.03 12.66
C ARG A 119 -8.84 -2.05 11.63
N GLU A 120 -7.67 -1.55 11.99
CA GLU A 120 -6.45 -1.76 11.21
C GLU A 120 -5.97 -3.20 11.40
N VAL A 121 -5.72 -3.88 10.29
CA VAL A 121 -5.30 -5.28 10.27
C VAL A 121 -4.17 -5.45 9.28
N LYS A 122 -3.16 -6.21 9.69
CA LYS A 122 -2.10 -6.73 8.84
C LYS A 122 -2.41 -8.18 8.51
N PHE A 123 -2.73 -8.45 7.25
CA PHE A 123 -3.15 -9.77 6.75
C PHE A 123 -1.96 -10.65 6.39
N SER A 124 -0.89 -10.05 5.87
CA SER A 124 0.36 -10.76 5.56
C SER A 124 1.57 -9.92 5.90
N GLY A 125 2.73 -10.57 6.03
CA GLY A 125 4.02 -9.91 6.19
C GLY A 125 4.75 -9.82 4.86
N ASN A 126 5.88 -9.11 4.82
CA ASN A 126 6.75 -9.11 3.64
C ASN A 126 7.24 -10.53 3.26
N GLU A 127 7.40 -11.44 4.24
CA GLU A 127 7.84 -12.82 4.01
C GLU A 127 6.86 -13.89 4.50
N ASP A 128 5.74 -13.47 5.07
CA ASP A 128 4.70 -14.35 5.60
C ASP A 128 3.52 -14.38 4.64
N VAL A 129 3.01 -15.56 4.30
CA VAL A 129 2.00 -15.72 3.24
C VAL A 129 0.60 -15.17 3.56
N GLY A 130 0.33 -14.85 4.83
CA GLY A 130 -1.05 -14.67 5.30
C GLY A 130 -1.75 -16.03 5.33
N ASN A 131 -2.06 -16.50 6.53
CA ASN A 131 -2.81 -17.75 6.79
C ASN A 131 -3.97 -17.39 7.69
N ASN A 132 -4.79 -16.45 7.21
CA ASN A 132 -5.85 -15.89 7.99
C ASN A 132 -6.99 -16.91 8.10
N MET A 133 -7.64 -16.93 9.27
CA MET A 133 -8.68 -17.92 9.60
C MET A 133 -10.08 -17.30 9.65
N ASP A 134 -10.18 -15.98 9.45
CA ASP A 134 -11.45 -15.28 9.36
C ASP A 134 -11.81 -15.01 7.89
N PRO A 135 -13.11 -14.95 7.53
CA PRO A 135 -13.52 -14.85 6.13
C PRO A 135 -12.97 -13.64 5.37
N VAL A 136 -12.73 -12.52 6.07
CA VAL A 136 -12.15 -11.33 5.44
C VAL A 136 -10.68 -11.59 5.11
N GLY A 137 -9.92 -12.13 6.06
CA GLY A 137 -8.53 -12.48 5.83
C GLY A 137 -8.36 -13.58 4.76
N GLU A 138 -9.20 -14.62 4.76
CA GLU A 138 -9.19 -15.65 3.72
C GLU A 138 -9.43 -15.07 2.32
N ALA A 139 -10.32 -14.07 2.19
CA ALA A 139 -10.54 -13.38 0.93
C ALA A 139 -9.33 -12.55 0.49
N VAL A 140 -8.60 -11.93 1.43
CA VAL A 140 -7.35 -11.21 1.15
C VAL A 140 -6.24 -12.18 0.74
N ASP A 141 -6.13 -13.34 1.38
CA ASP A 141 -5.16 -14.38 1.02
C ASP A 141 -5.46 -14.95 -0.39
N ALA A 142 -6.74 -15.19 -0.70
CA ALA A 142 -7.18 -15.60 -2.04
C ALA A 142 -6.89 -14.52 -3.10
N TYR A 143 -7.05 -13.24 -2.76
CA TYR A 143 -6.67 -12.12 -3.62
C TYR A 143 -5.15 -12.10 -3.86
N ALA A 144 -4.32 -12.31 -2.84
CA ALA A 144 -2.87 -12.41 -2.99
C ALA A 144 -2.47 -13.54 -3.96
N HIS A 145 -3.12 -14.70 -3.85
CA HIS A 145 -2.98 -15.81 -4.79
C HIS A 145 -3.39 -15.39 -6.21
N HIS A 146 -4.54 -14.74 -6.36
CA HIS A 146 -5.05 -14.28 -7.66
C HIS A 146 -4.03 -13.41 -8.40
N ILE A 147 -3.36 -12.48 -7.71
CA ILE A 147 -2.30 -11.65 -8.31
C ILE A 147 -1.20 -12.52 -8.93
N VAL A 148 -0.77 -13.58 -8.23
CA VAL A 148 0.25 -14.50 -8.73
C VAL A 148 -0.26 -15.27 -9.94
N ALA A 149 -1.49 -15.76 -9.90
CA ALA A 149 -2.09 -16.49 -11.01
C ALA A 149 -2.28 -15.61 -12.25
N ASP A 150 -2.92 -14.45 -12.09
CA ASP A 150 -3.27 -13.51 -13.16
C ASP A 150 -2.04 -12.84 -13.78
N SER A 151 -0.97 -12.65 -12.99
CA SER A 151 0.31 -12.17 -13.49
C SER A 151 1.20 -13.25 -14.12
N PHE A 152 0.73 -14.50 -14.22
CA PHE A 152 1.53 -15.67 -14.64
C PHE A 152 2.80 -15.89 -13.80
N GLY A 153 2.72 -15.61 -12.50
CA GLY A 153 3.82 -15.76 -11.55
C GLY A 153 4.88 -14.66 -11.62
N ASN A 154 4.56 -13.52 -12.23
CA ASN A 154 5.50 -12.40 -12.37
C ASN A 154 5.48 -11.44 -11.19
N ILE A 155 4.36 -11.36 -10.46
CA ILE A 155 4.14 -10.42 -9.37
C ILE A 155 3.43 -11.15 -8.22
N LEU A 156 3.85 -10.86 -6.99
CA LEU A 156 3.18 -11.22 -5.75
C LEU A 156 3.07 -9.95 -4.92
N PHE A 157 1.89 -9.61 -4.41
CA PHE A 157 1.78 -8.58 -3.38
C PHE A 157 1.96 -9.21 -2.00
N THR A 158 2.74 -8.56 -1.16
CA THR A 158 3.03 -8.97 0.22
C THR A 158 2.79 -7.79 1.16
N ASP A 159 2.95 -8.03 2.46
CA ASP A 159 2.72 -7.01 3.48
C ASP A 159 1.31 -6.39 3.39
N LEU A 160 0.31 -7.21 3.01
CA LEU A 160 -1.05 -6.75 2.79
C LEU A 160 -1.64 -6.30 4.12
N GLN A 161 -2.05 -5.05 4.17
CA GLN A 161 -2.67 -4.43 5.34
C GLN A 161 -3.79 -3.50 4.91
N GLY A 162 -4.75 -3.31 5.80
CA GLY A 162 -5.94 -2.54 5.50
C GLY A 162 -6.75 -2.13 6.71
N ILE A 163 -7.72 -1.28 6.46
CA ILE A 163 -8.75 -0.89 7.44
C ILE A 163 -10.01 -1.68 7.13
N ILE A 164 -10.52 -2.42 8.12
CA ILE A 164 -11.81 -3.10 8.06
C ILE A 164 -12.87 -2.18 8.63
N GLY A 165 -13.92 -1.91 7.85
CA GLY A 165 -15.10 -1.13 8.25
C GLY A 165 -16.18 -1.93 8.99
N PRO A 166 -17.21 -1.25 9.51
CA PRO A 166 -18.29 -1.88 10.28
C PRO A 166 -19.13 -2.88 9.46
N ASP A 167 -19.12 -2.77 8.14
CA ASP A 167 -19.80 -3.63 7.18
C ASP A 167 -18.89 -4.73 6.61
N THR A 168 -17.73 -4.97 7.23
CA THR A 168 -16.67 -5.88 6.74
C THR A 168 -16.00 -5.46 5.44
N SER A 169 -16.25 -4.24 4.95
CA SER A 169 -15.49 -3.69 3.83
C SER A 169 -14.01 -3.51 4.20
N VAL A 170 -13.12 -3.66 3.23
CA VAL A 170 -11.68 -3.53 3.41
C VAL A 170 -11.14 -2.43 2.50
N VAL A 171 -10.39 -1.50 3.08
CA VAL A 171 -9.56 -0.57 2.31
C VAL A 171 -8.10 -0.92 2.53
N LEU A 172 -7.46 -1.49 1.52
CA LEU A 172 -6.04 -1.84 1.51
C LEU A 172 -5.18 -0.61 1.25
N PHE A 173 -4.00 -0.53 1.86
CA PHE A 173 -3.07 0.60 1.70
C PHE A 173 -1.62 0.15 1.88
N ASP A 174 -0.66 1.02 1.49
CA ASP A 174 0.79 0.80 1.61
C ASP A 174 1.26 -0.55 1.01
N PRO A 175 1.09 -0.73 -0.32
CA PRO A 175 1.38 -1.99 -0.99
C PRO A 175 2.88 -2.31 -0.99
N GLN A 176 3.20 -3.58 -0.79
CA GLN A 176 4.51 -4.13 -1.13
C GLN A 176 4.37 -5.26 -2.14
N ALA A 177 5.40 -5.45 -2.95
CA ALA A 177 5.38 -6.49 -3.96
C ALA A 177 6.76 -7.12 -4.16
N HIS A 178 6.72 -8.38 -4.57
CA HIS A 178 7.83 -9.10 -5.14
C HIS A 178 7.59 -9.35 -6.63
N SER A 179 8.57 -9.02 -7.45
CA SER A 179 8.41 -9.06 -8.91
C SER A 179 9.65 -9.57 -9.62
N ILE A 180 9.48 -10.01 -10.87
CA ILE A 180 10.63 -10.39 -11.71
C ILE A 180 11.48 -9.20 -12.17
N LEU A 181 10.92 -7.97 -12.18
CA LEU A 181 11.58 -6.76 -12.69
C LEU A 181 12.08 -5.80 -11.59
N LYS A 182 11.95 -6.17 -10.32
CA LYS A 182 12.13 -5.33 -9.13
C LYS A 182 11.12 -4.16 -9.03
N SER A 183 10.32 -4.16 -7.97
CA SER A 183 9.33 -3.12 -7.64
C SER A 183 9.72 -2.24 -6.43
N GLY A 184 10.88 -2.46 -5.82
CA GLY A 184 11.37 -1.68 -4.68
C GLY A 184 12.59 -2.30 -4.00
N TYR A 185 13.16 -1.65 -2.97
CA TYR A 185 14.33 -2.20 -2.26
C TYR A 185 14.01 -3.47 -1.47
N TRP A 186 12.75 -3.64 -1.04
CA TRP A 186 12.24 -4.80 -0.30
C TRP A 186 11.88 -5.97 -1.24
N ASP A 187 11.93 -5.75 -2.56
CA ASP A 187 11.62 -6.78 -3.55
C ASP A 187 12.72 -7.85 -3.59
N LYS A 188 12.40 -9.04 -3.06
CA LYS A 188 13.23 -10.25 -3.08
C LYS A 188 12.98 -11.15 -4.31
N GLY A 189 12.10 -10.72 -5.20
CA GLY A 189 11.83 -11.29 -6.51
C GLY A 189 11.29 -12.70 -6.51
N ARG A 190 11.63 -13.44 -7.57
CA ARG A 190 11.08 -14.78 -7.86
C ARG A 190 11.29 -15.81 -6.74
N GLY A 191 12.31 -15.62 -5.90
CA GLY A 191 12.54 -16.49 -4.75
C GLY A 191 11.36 -16.47 -3.78
N MET A 192 10.83 -15.28 -3.49
CA MET A 192 9.69 -15.11 -2.60
C MET A 192 8.37 -15.56 -3.22
N ILE A 193 8.15 -15.32 -4.51
CA ILE A 193 6.97 -15.83 -5.22
C ILE A 193 6.89 -17.36 -5.11
N LYS A 194 8.03 -18.05 -5.31
CA LYS A 194 8.10 -19.51 -5.14
C LYS A 194 7.94 -19.97 -3.69
N ALA A 195 8.39 -19.17 -2.72
CA ALA A 195 8.21 -19.48 -1.31
C ALA A 195 6.74 -19.37 -0.92
N PHE A 196 6.08 -18.29 -1.34
CA PHE A 196 4.65 -18.06 -1.15
C PHE A 196 3.82 -19.24 -1.69
N LEU A 197 4.00 -19.59 -2.97
CA LEU A 197 3.25 -20.68 -3.62
C LEU A 197 3.47 -22.08 -3.00
N ARG A 198 4.48 -22.27 -2.15
CA ARG A 198 4.71 -23.54 -1.44
C ARG A 198 4.08 -23.58 -0.06
N GLN A 199 3.89 -22.42 0.54
CA GLN A 199 3.39 -22.29 1.91
C GLN A 199 1.88 -22.04 1.94
N HIS A 200 1.40 -21.26 0.97
CA HIS A 200 -0.01 -20.99 0.71
C HIS A 200 -0.65 -22.18 -0.03
#